data_AF-A0A933DYR5-F1
#
_entry.id   AF-A0A933DYR5-F1
#
_cell.length_a   1.000
_cell.length_b   1.000
_cell.length_c   1.000
_cell.angle_alpha   90.00
_cell.angle_beta   90.00
_cell.angle_gamma   90.00
#
_symmetry.space_group_name_H-M   'P 1'
#
loop_
_entity.id
_entity.type
_entity.pdbx_description
1 polymer ?
#
loop_
_entity_poly.entity_id
_entity_poly.type
_entity_poly.pdbx_seq_one_letter_code
_entity_poly.pdbx_strand_id
1 'polypeptide(L)' 'EVGKIKATAKLSEGVHPAIVAMAYGQGHWAYGRWAKDKGANPNEITGVMYEHITGMAAYFNTRIRVSKA' A
#
# COMPACT_ATOMS: atom_id res chain seq x y z
N GLU A 1 11.50 0.48 -10.54
CA GLU A 1 11.03 -0.82 -10.02
C GLU A 1 10.38 -0.56 -8.66
N VAL A 2 9.17 -1.05 -8.42
CA VAL A 2 8.48 -0.88 -7.12
C VAL A 2 8.84 -2.02 -6.17
N GLY A 3 8.80 -1.75 -4.87
CA GLY A 3 9.24 -2.67 -3.83
C GLY A 3 8.27 -3.82 -3.55
N LYS A 4 8.41 -4.41 -2.37
CA LYS A 4 7.51 -5.43 -1.82
C LYS A 4 7.28 -5.11 -0.36
N ILE A 5 6.07 -5.39 0.13
CA ILE A 5 5.74 -5.27 1.56
C ILE A 5 5.20 -6.59 2.10
N LYS A 6 5.36 -6.79 3.41
CA LYS A 6 4.78 -7.92 4.15
C LYS A 6 3.70 -7.40 5.08
N ALA A 7 2.49 -7.94 4.96
CA ALA A 7 1.34 -7.54 5.77
C ALA A 7 0.46 -8.74 6.12
N THR A 8 -0.38 -8.59 7.13
CA THR A 8 -1.40 -9.59 7.50
C THR A 8 -2.63 -9.45 6.59
N ALA A 9 -3.10 -10.56 6.03
CA ALA A 9 -4.31 -10.58 5.22
C ALA A 9 -5.56 -10.80 6.08
N LYS A 10 -6.64 -10.08 5.77
CA LYS A 10 -8.00 -10.30 6.30
C LYS A 10 -8.94 -10.48 5.12
N LEU A 11 -9.71 -11.56 5.11
CA LEU A 11 -10.77 -11.77 4.12
C LEU A 11 -12.05 -11.04 4.56
N SER A 12 -12.74 -10.42 3.60
CA SER A 12 -13.94 -9.63 3.86
C SER A 12 -14.81 -9.58 2.60
N GLU A 13 -16.07 -9.98 2.73
CA GLU A 13 -17.08 -9.91 1.65
C GLU A 13 -17.36 -8.47 1.18
N GLY A 14 -17.02 -7.47 2.00
CA GLY A 14 -17.14 -6.06 1.63
C GLY A 14 -16.08 -5.52 0.65
N VAL A 15 -15.13 -6.35 0.20
CA VAL A 15 -14.06 -5.94 -0.73
C VAL A 15 -14.29 -6.60 -2.08
N HIS A 16 -14.22 -5.82 -3.17
CA HIS A 16 -14.38 -6.34 -4.52
C HIS A 16 -13.35 -7.45 -4.83
N PRO A 17 -13.74 -8.58 -5.46
CA PRO A 17 -12.87 -9.77 -5.60
C PRO A 17 -11.53 -9.52 -6.31
N ALA A 18 -11.45 -8.49 -7.16
CA ALA A 18 -10.26 -8.13 -7.92
C ALA A 18 -9.36 -7.06 -7.26
N ILE A 19 -9.63 -6.67 -5.99
CA ILE A 19 -8.95 -5.57 -5.31
C ILE A 19 -8.39 -6.03 -3.96
N VAL A 20 -7.22 -5.51 -3.59
CA VAL A 20 -6.72 -5.56 -2.22
C VAL A 20 -6.87 -4.17 -1.61
N ALA A 21 -7.67 -4.07 -0.56
CA ALA A 21 -7.84 -2.82 0.19
C ALA A 21 -6.82 -2.76 1.34
N MET A 22 -6.03 -1.69 1.39
CA MET A 22 -5.07 -1.42 2.46
C MET A 22 -5.21 0.02 2.93
N ALA A 23 -5.30 0.23 4.24
CA ALA A 23 -5.35 1.57 4.82
C ALA A 23 -3.98 2.26 4.73
N TYR A 24 -3.99 3.56 4.44
CA TYR A 24 -2.80 4.41 4.52
C TYR A 24 -2.54 4.83 5.97
N GLY A 25 -1.27 4.88 6.38
CA GLY A 25 -0.84 5.43 7.68
C GLY A 25 -0.05 4.47 8.59
N GLN A 26 0.10 3.20 8.23
CA GLN A 26 1.05 2.29 8.89
C GLN A 26 2.34 2.14 8.08
N GLY A 27 3.32 1.43 8.62
CA GLY A 27 4.63 1.19 8.01
C GLY A 27 5.66 2.29 8.27
N HIS A 28 5.50 3.03 9.36
CA HIS A 28 6.51 3.99 9.79
C HIS A 28 7.75 3.25 10.30
N TRP A 29 8.94 3.65 9.83
CA TRP A 29 10.22 3.25 10.43
C TRP A 29 10.69 4.22 11.54
N ALA A 30 9.97 5.34 11.72
CA ALA A 30 10.22 6.39 12.72
C ALA A 30 8.91 6.90 13.35
N TYR A 31 8.79 8.20 13.62
CA TYR A 31 7.64 8.89 14.24
C TYR A 31 7.49 8.70 15.76
N GLY A 32 7.70 7.49 16.27
CA GLY A 32 7.71 7.23 17.70
C GLY A 32 7.45 5.77 18.04
N ARG A 33 7.57 5.40 19.32
CA ARG A 33 7.49 4.01 19.79
C ARG A 33 6.20 3.28 19.40
N TRP A 34 5.11 4.01 19.16
CA TRP A 34 3.80 3.44 18.85
C TRP A 34 3.56 3.23 17.35
N ALA A 35 4.27 3.97 16.50
CA ALA A 35 4.13 3.91 15.05
C ALA A 35 5.26 3.11 14.39
N LYS A 36 6.46 3.18 14.97
CA LYS A 36 7.66 2.51 14.46
C LYS A 36 7.44 0.99 14.34
N ASP A 37 7.79 0.46 13.17
CA ASP A 37 7.76 -0.95 12.80
C ASP A 37 6.38 -1.61 12.99
N LYS A 38 5.30 -0.83 12.82
CA LYS A 38 3.92 -1.31 12.84
C LYS A 38 3.32 -1.33 11.45
N GLY A 39 2.82 -2.51 11.04
CA GLY A 39 2.19 -2.71 9.75
C GLY A 39 3.16 -2.55 8.59
N ALA A 40 2.63 -2.08 7.45
CA ALA A 40 3.39 -1.90 6.22
C ALA A 40 2.96 -0.62 5.50
N ASN A 41 3.89 0.01 4.79
CA ASN A 41 3.63 1.27 4.09
C ASN A 41 3.26 1.00 2.62
N PRO A 42 2.01 1.28 2.20
CA PRO A 42 1.61 1.04 0.81
C PRO A 42 2.38 1.89 -0.21
N ASN A 43 3.01 2.99 0.20
CA ASN A 43 3.81 3.80 -0.72
C ASN A 43 5.06 3.05 -1.22
N GLU A 44 5.55 2.05 -0.50
CA GLU A 44 6.72 1.26 -0.95
C GLU A 44 6.44 0.39 -2.19
N ILE A 45 5.17 0.11 -2.45
CA ILE A 45 4.72 -0.65 -3.63
C ILE A 45 3.96 0.20 -4.64
N THR A 46 3.64 1.45 -4.32
CA THR A 46 2.86 2.34 -5.19
C THR A 46 3.73 2.79 -6.36
N GLY A 47 3.24 2.60 -7.58
CA GLY A 47 3.94 3.03 -8.80
C GLY A 47 4.09 4.55 -8.87
N VAL A 48 5.28 5.03 -9.24
CA VAL A 48 5.53 6.46 -9.44
C VAL A 48 4.92 6.88 -10.77
N MET A 49 3.75 7.50 -10.70
CA MET A 49 2.96 7.99 -11.83
C MET A 49 2.27 9.30 -11.44
N TYR A 50 1.95 10.14 -12.42
CA TYR A 50 1.25 11.39 -12.21
C TYR A 50 0.21 11.64 -13.31
N GLU A 51 -0.78 12.45 -13.00
CA GLU A 51 -1.76 12.96 -13.97
C GLU A 51 -1.13 14.12 -14.74
N HIS A 52 -1.16 14.08 -16.08
CA HIS A 52 -0.33 14.93 -16.93
C HIS A 52 -0.82 16.39 -17.01
N ILE A 53 -2.09 16.67 -16.72
CA ILE A 53 -2.65 18.03 -16.77
C ILE A 53 -2.35 18.79 -15.46
N THR A 54 -2.53 18.13 -14.33
CA THR A 54 -2.49 18.73 -12.98
C THR A 54 -1.18 18.47 -12.24
N GLY A 55 -0.41 17.45 -12.65
CA GLY A 55 0.80 17.00 -11.96
C GLY A 55 0.53 16.24 -10.66
N MET A 56 -0.72 15.89 -10.35
CA MET A 56 -1.06 15.15 -9.13
C MET A 56 -0.53 13.71 -9.17
N ALA A 57 -0.06 13.22 -8.01
CA ALA A 57 0.37 11.83 -7.87
C ALA A 57 -0.79 10.84 -8.05
N ALA A 58 -0.54 9.77 -8.79
CA ALA A 58 -1.53 8.72 -9.02
C ALA A 58 -1.42 7.62 -7.95
N TYR A 59 -2.33 7.63 -6.97
CA TYR A 59 -2.31 6.68 -5.85
C TYR A 59 -3.03 5.34 -6.12
N PHE A 60 -3.95 5.29 -7.09
CA PHE A 60 -4.90 4.17 -7.24
C PHE A 60 -4.69 3.30 -8.48
N ASN A 61 -3.56 3.45 -9.18
CA ASN A 61 -3.28 2.74 -10.43
C ASN A 61 -2.31 1.55 -10.28
N THR A 62 -1.94 1.20 -9.05
CA THR A 62 -0.93 0.18 -8.77
C THR A 62 -1.50 -1.23 -8.91
N ARG A 63 -0.87 -2.06 -9.74
CA ARG A 63 -1.14 -3.50 -9.84
C ARG A 63 -0.18 -4.28 -8.96
N ILE A 64 -0.70 -5.29 -8.28
CA ILE A 64 0.08 -6.07 -7.31
C ILE A 64 -0.15 -7.57 -7.51
N ARG A 65 0.76 -8.37 -6.94
CA ARG A 65 0.60 -9.82 -6.76
C ARG A 65 0.71 -10.12 -5.28
N VAL A 66 -0.16 -10.98 -4.77
CA VAL A 66 -0.11 -11.47 -3.38
C VAL A 66 0.41 -12.90 -3.38
N SER A 67 1.32 -13.20 -2.47
CA SER A 67 1.72 -14.55 -2.13
C SER A 67 1.78 -14.68 -0.61
N LYS A 68 1.62 -15.91 -0.09
CA LYS A 68 1.97 -16.16 1.32
C LYS A 68 3.48 -15.97 1.50
N ALA A 69 3.86 -15.44 2.65
CA ALA A 69 5.24 -15.19 3.02
C ALA A 69 5.98 -16.46 3.43
#